data_AF-A0A923WC86-F1
#
_entry.id   AF-A0A923WC86-F1
#
_cell.length_a   1.000
_cell.length_b   1.000
_cell.length_c   1.000
_cell.angle_alpha   90.00
_cell.angle_beta   90.00
_cell.angle_gamma   90.00
#
_symmetry.space_group_name_H-M   'P 1'
#
loop_
_entity.id
_entity.type
_entity.pdbx_description
1 polymer ?
#
loop_
_entity_poly.entity_id
_entity_poly.type
_entity_poly.pdbx_seq_one_letter_code
_entity_poly.pdbx_strand_id
1 'polypeptide(L)'
;MVPILTPASRAWLAAHAADDPTRLLLAAHRWPDLPIRALVAQLAARQQAKDKLPTWAADPDLLFPPGLSVEQASSEATARYKASLVAGAGALADLTGGFGVDAWHFAQTVGRVAYVEQNTELAALVAHNTARLGTANLVVEHTTAEAWLASAQPDSFDWLYLDPARRDGAGRRVAALTDCTPNVPALLARLVQTAPRLLLKTAPLLDLTAATRELGTVQEIIVVELSGEVKEVLYVVGREINTPPTRRAVLLAPDGTVTRALAPFTETEEAAAPVSYGLPEAYLFEPAAAVLKAGALRLTAARYGLRKLHPNSQLYTGPTPLPDWPGRQWRVRGTARYDRRAAHA
;
A
#
# COMPACT_ATOMS: atom_id res chain seq x y z
N MET A 1 25.17 8.93 -15.09
CA MET A 1 25.03 9.09 -13.62
C MET A 1 26.40 9.39 -13.04
N VAL A 2 26.61 10.55 -12.41
CA VAL A 2 27.83 10.78 -11.61
C VAL A 2 27.86 9.72 -10.52
N PRO A 3 28.97 9.00 -10.28
CA PRO A 3 29.04 8.02 -9.21
C PRO A 3 28.97 8.74 -7.86
N ILE A 4 27.75 8.89 -7.34
CA ILE A 4 27.47 9.55 -6.05
C ILE A 4 28.08 8.74 -4.90
N LEU A 5 28.28 7.44 -5.05
CA LEU A 5 28.70 6.52 -3.99
C LEU A 5 30.21 6.21 -3.97
N THR A 6 31.06 7.23 -4.13
CA THR A 6 32.51 7.09 -3.87
C THR A 6 32.78 6.79 -2.38
N PRO A 7 33.96 6.26 -2.01
CA PRO A 7 34.32 6.09 -0.60
C PRO A 7 34.20 7.37 0.23
N ALA A 8 34.62 8.51 -0.32
CA ALA A 8 34.53 9.81 0.34
C ALA A 8 33.06 10.26 0.53
N SER A 9 32.22 10.08 -0.49
CA SER A 9 30.79 10.36 -0.40
C SER A 9 30.08 9.50 0.66
N ARG A 10 30.44 8.23 0.78
CA ARG A 10 29.88 7.31 1.79
C ARG A 10 30.25 7.72 3.20
N ALA A 11 31.53 8.04 3.40
CA ALA A 11 32.02 8.56 4.68
C ALA A 11 31.28 9.85 5.05
N TRP A 12 31.07 10.75 4.08
CA TRP A 12 30.32 11.98 4.29
C TRP A 12 28.85 11.71 4.65
N LEU A 13 28.15 10.82 3.93
CA LEU A 13 26.75 10.47 4.23
C LEU A 13 26.60 9.83 5.61
N ALA A 14 27.53 8.94 5.99
CA ALA A 14 27.52 8.30 7.29
C ALA A 14 27.77 9.30 8.44
N ALA A 15 28.74 10.20 8.26
CA ALA A 15 29.08 11.22 9.27
C ALA A 15 27.94 12.21 9.54
N HIS A 16 27.12 12.50 8.53
CA HIS A 16 26.04 13.49 8.61
C HIS A 16 24.64 12.84 8.62
N ALA A 17 24.53 11.55 8.93
CA ALA A 17 23.28 10.79 8.81
C ALA A 17 22.10 11.38 9.60
N ALA A 18 22.38 12.05 10.72
CA ALA A 18 21.39 12.69 11.59
C ALA A 18 21.32 14.22 11.45
N ASP A 19 22.17 14.81 10.61
CA ASP A 19 22.25 16.26 10.45
C ASP A 19 21.14 16.80 9.54
N ASP A 20 20.82 18.08 9.70
CA ASP A 20 19.83 18.79 8.89
C ASP A 20 20.35 19.00 7.44
N PRO A 21 19.69 18.39 6.42
CA PRO A 21 20.08 18.52 5.02
C PRO A 21 20.19 19.97 4.54
N THR A 22 19.33 20.87 5.04
CA THR A 22 19.31 22.28 4.60
C THR A 22 20.55 23.03 5.08
N ARG A 23 20.97 22.80 6.33
CA ARG A 23 22.21 23.38 6.87
C ARG A 23 23.44 22.89 6.12
N LEU A 24 23.49 21.60 5.78
CA LEU A 24 24.59 21.02 5.01
C LEU A 24 24.68 21.61 3.60
N LEU A 25 23.55 21.88 2.95
CA LEU A 25 23.51 22.50 1.63
C LEU A 25 24.05 23.93 1.65
N LEU A 26 23.72 24.73 2.67
CA LEU A 26 24.25 26.08 2.85
C LEU A 26 25.77 26.06 3.12
N ALA A 27 26.26 25.01 3.76
CA ALA A 27 27.67 24.81 4.08
C ALA A 27 28.46 24.07 2.96
N ALA A 28 27.91 23.91 1.75
CA ALA A 28 28.51 23.09 0.68
C ALA A 28 29.95 23.50 0.32
N HIS A 29 30.31 24.77 0.47
CA HIS A 29 31.66 25.28 0.22
C HIS A 29 32.75 24.62 1.10
N ARG A 30 32.38 23.95 2.19
CA ARG A 30 33.30 23.21 3.06
C ARG A 30 33.84 21.91 2.44
N TRP A 31 33.23 21.44 1.35
CA TRP A 31 33.60 20.19 0.67
C TRP A 31 33.62 20.38 -0.85
N PRO A 32 34.58 21.15 -1.39
CA PRO A 32 34.63 21.51 -2.81
C PRO A 32 34.77 20.30 -3.76
N ASP A 33 35.36 19.21 -3.28
CA ASP A 33 35.63 18.01 -4.07
C ASP A 33 34.47 16.99 -4.06
N LEU A 34 33.38 17.28 -3.34
CA LEU A 34 32.23 16.38 -3.22
C LEU A 34 30.99 16.96 -3.92
N PRO A 35 30.13 16.11 -4.52
CA PRO A 35 28.87 16.55 -5.12
C PRO A 35 27.80 16.81 -4.03
N ILE A 36 28.02 17.81 -3.17
CA ILE A 36 27.23 18.03 -1.95
C ILE A 36 25.73 18.14 -2.20
N ARG A 37 25.30 18.81 -3.28
CA ARG A 37 23.88 18.90 -3.63
C ARG A 37 23.24 17.52 -3.80
N ALA A 38 23.93 16.60 -4.45
CA ALA A 38 23.44 15.23 -4.66
C ALA A 38 23.49 14.40 -3.37
N LEU A 39 24.53 14.59 -2.55
CA LEU A 39 24.65 13.90 -1.26
C LEU A 39 23.59 14.36 -0.25
N VAL A 40 23.32 15.66 -0.19
CA VAL A 40 22.23 16.21 0.64
C VAL A 40 20.87 15.66 0.19
N ALA A 41 20.63 15.55 -1.13
CA ALA A 41 19.40 14.95 -1.64
C ALA A 41 19.28 13.46 -1.25
N GLN A 42 20.37 12.69 -1.35
CA GLN A 42 20.41 11.30 -0.88
C GLN A 42 20.16 11.19 0.63
N LEU A 43 20.79 12.05 1.42
CA LEU A 43 20.61 12.10 2.87
C LEU A 43 19.15 12.38 3.24
N ALA A 44 18.57 13.43 2.67
CA ALA A 44 17.17 13.81 2.93
C ALA A 44 16.20 12.69 2.55
N ALA A 45 16.38 12.09 1.37
CA ALA A 45 15.55 10.98 0.90
C ALA A 45 15.67 9.74 1.80
N ARG A 46 16.90 9.42 2.26
CA ARG A 46 17.16 8.30 3.17
C ARG A 46 16.59 8.56 4.58
N GLN A 47 16.72 9.77 5.10
CA GLN A 47 16.11 10.17 6.37
C GLN A 47 14.58 10.04 6.32
N GLN A 48 13.95 10.49 5.21
CA GLN A 48 12.52 10.35 4.98
C GLN A 48 12.09 8.88 4.86
N ALA A 49 12.92 8.02 4.26
CA ALA A 49 12.62 6.60 4.07
C ALA A 49 12.76 5.77 5.35
N LYS A 50 13.53 6.22 6.34
CA LYS A 50 13.99 5.41 7.48
C LYS A 50 12.89 4.61 8.19
N ASP A 51 11.76 5.23 8.49
CA ASP A 51 10.69 4.57 9.25
C ASP A 51 9.84 3.65 8.37
N LYS A 52 9.77 3.95 7.07
CA LYS A 52 8.92 3.26 6.08
C LYS A 52 9.65 2.11 5.39
N LEU A 53 10.95 2.25 5.20
CA LEU A 53 11.87 1.37 4.51
C LEU A 53 13.17 1.19 5.34
N PRO A 54 13.08 0.68 6.58
CA PRO A 54 14.23 0.58 7.48
C PRO A 54 15.36 -0.29 6.92
N THR A 55 15.04 -1.39 6.24
CA THR A 55 16.03 -2.28 5.61
C THR A 55 16.78 -1.55 4.50
N TRP A 56 16.07 -0.77 3.69
CA TRP A 56 16.68 -0.03 2.59
C TRP A 56 17.51 1.15 3.12
N ALA A 57 16.98 1.88 4.10
CA ALA A 57 17.67 3.04 4.68
C ALA A 57 18.96 2.63 5.42
N ALA A 58 19.05 1.38 5.88
CA ALA A 58 20.23 0.84 6.55
C ALA A 58 21.38 0.47 5.59
N ASP A 59 21.13 0.16 4.31
CA ASP A 59 22.19 -0.19 3.37
C ASP A 59 22.83 1.06 2.73
N PRO A 60 24.09 1.40 3.06
CA PRO A 60 24.76 2.61 2.57
C PRO A 60 25.00 2.59 1.05
N ASP A 61 24.85 1.44 0.39
CA ASP A 61 25.04 1.27 -1.05
C ASP A 61 23.77 1.51 -1.88
N LEU A 62 22.61 1.61 -1.24
CA LEU A 62 21.37 1.89 -1.96
C LEU A 62 21.24 3.37 -2.30
N LEU A 63 20.72 3.62 -3.51
CA LEU A 63 20.40 4.95 -4.00
C LEU A 63 18.92 5.22 -3.75
N PHE A 64 18.60 6.45 -3.34
CA PHE A 64 17.25 6.91 -3.11
C PHE A 64 16.84 7.93 -4.18
N PRO A 65 15.64 7.82 -4.77
CA PRO A 65 15.13 8.80 -5.71
C PRO A 65 14.76 10.11 -4.99
N PRO A 66 14.34 11.16 -5.72
CA PRO A 66 13.80 12.37 -5.11
C PRO A 66 12.70 12.09 -4.08
N GLY A 67 12.55 12.97 -3.10
CA GLY A 67 11.67 12.76 -1.94
C GLY A 67 10.22 12.41 -2.28
N LEU A 68 9.69 12.90 -3.41
CA LEU A 68 8.33 12.54 -3.87
C LEU A 68 8.17 11.05 -4.15
N SER A 69 9.17 10.41 -4.78
CA SER A 69 9.14 8.97 -5.06
C SER A 69 9.25 8.15 -3.77
N VAL A 70 10.03 8.60 -2.79
CA VAL A 70 10.13 7.98 -1.46
C VAL A 70 8.79 8.10 -0.71
N GLU A 71 8.16 9.26 -0.76
CA GLU A 71 6.85 9.51 -0.16
C GLU A 71 5.78 8.58 -0.74
N GLN A 72 5.81 8.37 -2.06
CA GLN A 72 4.83 7.57 -2.79
C GLN A 72 5.10 6.07 -2.79
N ALA A 73 6.33 5.62 -2.48
CA ALA A 73 6.68 4.21 -2.43
C ALA A 73 5.76 3.41 -1.49
N SER A 74 5.69 2.09 -1.62
CA SER A 74 5.09 1.26 -0.57
C SER A 74 5.97 1.23 0.67
N SER A 75 5.39 0.91 1.83
CA SER A 75 6.18 0.57 3.03
C SER A 75 6.70 -0.86 2.93
N GLU A 76 7.77 -1.20 3.66
CA GLU A 76 8.23 -2.60 3.74
C GLU A 76 7.12 -3.54 4.21
N ALA A 77 6.34 -3.13 5.23
CA ALA A 77 5.23 -3.91 5.76
C ALA A 77 4.17 -4.22 4.68
N THR A 78 3.71 -3.20 3.96
CA THR A 78 2.68 -3.39 2.92
C THR A 78 3.22 -4.11 1.69
N ALA A 79 4.47 -3.87 1.30
CA ALA A 79 5.12 -4.58 0.19
C ALA A 79 5.28 -6.08 0.47
N ARG A 80 5.71 -6.42 1.69
CA ARG A 80 5.78 -7.81 2.16
C ARG A 80 4.42 -8.50 2.15
N TYR A 81 3.39 -7.82 2.63
CA TYR A 81 2.02 -8.36 2.59
C TYR A 81 1.56 -8.62 1.15
N LYS A 82 1.78 -7.68 0.22
CA LYS A 82 1.46 -7.90 -1.21
C LYS A 82 2.21 -9.09 -1.80
N ALA A 83 3.50 -9.24 -1.48
CA ALA A 83 4.29 -10.39 -1.93
C ALA A 83 3.72 -11.72 -1.42
N SER A 84 3.18 -11.77 -0.21
CA SER A 84 2.53 -12.98 0.32
C SER A 84 1.29 -13.42 -0.49
N LEU A 85 0.62 -12.48 -1.18
CA LEU A 85 -0.57 -12.79 -2.00
C LEU A 85 -0.23 -13.51 -3.31
N VAL A 86 1.00 -13.31 -3.79
CA VAL A 86 1.48 -13.84 -5.08
C VAL A 86 2.57 -14.89 -4.90
N ALA A 87 2.85 -15.27 -3.66
CA ALA A 87 3.92 -16.21 -3.32
C ALA A 87 3.76 -17.55 -4.04
N GLY A 88 4.88 -18.08 -4.55
CA GLY A 88 4.91 -19.31 -5.34
C GLY A 88 4.54 -19.15 -6.81
N ALA A 89 4.20 -17.94 -7.27
CA ALA A 89 4.07 -17.67 -8.70
C ALA A 89 5.39 -17.89 -9.44
N GLY A 90 5.33 -18.45 -10.64
CA GLY A 90 6.48 -18.60 -11.52
C GLY A 90 6.93 -17.27 -12.10
N ALA A 91 6.00 -16.40 -12.49
CA ALA A 91 6.29 -15.11 -13.12
C ALA A 91 5.31 -13.99 -12.73
N LEU A 92 5.85 -12.82 -12.41
CA LEU A 92 5.09 -11.58 -12.18
C LEU A 92 5.68 -10.41 -12.97
N ALA A 93 4.84 -9.48 -13.43
CA ALA A 93 5.30 -8.19 -13.92
C ALA A 93 4.71 -7.03 -13.11
N ASP A 94 5.56 -6.14 -12.60
CA ASP A 94 5.20 -4.85 -12.02
C ASP A 94 5.24 -3.80 -13.14
N LEU A 95 4.06 -3.36 -13.59
CA LEU A 95 3.94 -2.49 -14.76
C LEU A 95 4.02 -1.00 -14.43
N THR A 96 4.23 -0.67 -13.16
CA THR A 96 4.26 0.71 -12.65
C THR A 96 5.55 1.05 -11.94
N GLY A 97 6.34 0.04 -11.55
CA GLY A 97 7.71 0.15 -11.11
C GLY A 97 7.90 1.05 -9.90
N GLY A 98 8.14 2.34 -10.13
CA GLY A 98 8.38 3.31 -9.09
C GLY A 98 9.71 3.05 -8.40
N PHE A 99 9.78 3.23 -7.07
CA PHE A 99 11.02 2.99 -6.33
C PHE A 99 11.40 1.50 -6.20
N GLY A 100 10.63 0.57 -6.78
CA GLY A 100 10.99 -0.86 -6.85
C GLY A 100 10.86 -1.64 -5.53
N VAL A 101 10.31 -1.03 -4.47
CA VAL A 101 10.11 -1.69 -3.17
C VAL A 101 9.16 -2.89 -3.28
N ASP A 102 8.05 -2.73 -4.01
CA ASP A 102 7.09 -3.82 -4.23
C ASP A 102 7.72 -4.92 -5.11
N ALA A 103 8.32 -4.55 -6.24
CA ALA A 103 9.04 -5.47 -7.13
C ALA A 103 10.13 -6.28 -6.41
N TRP A 104 10.92 -5.64 -5.53
CA TRP A 104 11.93 -6.34 -4.74
C TRP A 104 11.32 -7.36 -3.77
N HIS A 105 10.20 -7.03 -3.12
CA HIS A 105 9.50 -7.99 -2.25
C HIS A 105 8.86 -9.12 -3.06
N PHE A 106 8.29 -8.84 -4.25
CA PHE A 106 7.81 -9.88 -5.15
C PHE A 106 8.94 -10.84 -5.51
N ALA A 107 10.12 -10.33 -5.86
CA ALA A 107 11.29 -11.13 -6.22
C ALA A 107 11.77 -12.09 -5.11
N GLN A 108 11.39 -11.86 -3.85
CA GLN A 108 11.68 -12.80 -2.75
C GLN A 108 10.79 -14.05 -2.75
N THR A 109 9.65 -14.01 -3.45
CA THR A 109 8.58 -15.02 -3.34
C THR A 109 8.11 -15.59 -4.67
N VAL A 110 8.53 -15.01 -5.80
CA VAL A 110 8.17 -15.44 -7.16
C VAL A 110 9.41 -15.80 -7.98
N GLY A 111 9.23 -16.68 -8.97
CA GLY A 111 10.33 -17.21 -9.78
C GLY A 111 11.06 -16.16 -10.62
N ARG A 112 10.32 -15.27 -11.30
CA ARG A 112 10.86 -14.13 -12.05
C ARG A 112 9.97 -12.88 -11.90
N VAL A 113 10.58 -11.71 -11.89
CA VAL A 113 9.90 -10.41 -11.87
C VAL A 113 10.36 -9.57 -13.05
N ALA A 114 9.43 -9.12 -13.89
CA ALA A 114 9.66 -7.99 -14.80
C ALA A 114 9.26 -6.70 -14.07
N TYR A 115 10.20 -5.76 -13.94
CA TYR A 115 9.96 -4.42 -13.41
C TYR A 115 9.94 -3.45 -14.59
N VAL A 116 8.83 -2.75 -14.79
CA VAL A 116 8.65 -1.81 -15.90
C VAL A 116 8.58 -0.39 -15.35
N GLU A 117 9.46 0.49 -15.82
CA GLU A 117 9.52 1.88 -15.41
C GLU A 117 9.81 2.78 -16.62
N GLN A 118 9.01 3.83 -16.76
CA GLN A 118 9.10 4.77 -17.88
C GLN A 118 10.14 5.88 -17.66
N ASN A 119 10.54 6.13 -16.42
CA ASN A 119 11.53 7.14 -16.08
C ASN A 119 12.95 6.55 -16.13
N THR A 120 13.77 7.04 -17.07
CA THR A 120 15.14 6.56 -17.28
C THR A 120 16.01 6.58 -16.02
N GLU A 121 15.92 7.65 -15.22
CA GLU A 121 16.74 7.82 -14.03
C GLU A 121 16.31 6.86 -12.92
N LEU A 122 15.00 6.68 -12.75
CA LEU A 122 14.45 5.77 -11.75
C LEU A 122 14.71 4.31 -12.12
N ALA A 123 14.57 3.94 -13.40
CA ALA A 123 14.92 2.61 -13.90
C ALA A 123 16.40 2.29 -13.67
N ALA A 124 17.31 3.23 -13.99
CA ALA A 124 18.75 3.06 -13.75
C ALA A 124 19.08 2.94 -12.25
N LEU A 125 18.40 3.72 -11.41
CA LEU A 125 18.54 3.67 -9.95
C LEU A 125 18.07 2.33 -9.38
N VAL A 126 16.91 1.83 -9.82
CA VAL A 126 16.39 0.54 -9.37
C VAL A 126 17.27 -0.60 -9.87
N ALA A 127 17.79 -0.55 -11.10
CA ALA A 127 18.74 -1.54 -11.60
C ALA A 127 20.02 -1.62 -10.74
N HIS A 128 20.55 -0.48 -10.27
CA HIS A 128 21.65 -0.45 -9.31
C HIS A 128 21.25 -1.09 -7.98
N ASN A 129 20.09 -0.70 -7.43
CA ASN A 129 19.62 -1.20 -6.14
C ASN A 129 19.35 -2.71 -6.16
N THR A 130 18.73 -3.24 -7.20
CA THR A 130 18.40 -4.67 -7.31
C THR A 130 19.64 -5.53 -7.47
N ALA A 131 20.65 -5.05 -8.19
CA ALA A 131 21.97 -5.69 -8.24
C ALA A 131 22.62 -5.74 -6.86
N ARG A 132 22.56 -4.64 -6.08
CA ARG A 132 23.08 -4.58 -4.71
C ARG A 132 22.32 -5.53 -3.77
N LEU A 133 21.00 -5.62 -3.92
CA LEU A 133 20.13 -6.45 -3.09
C LEU A 133 20.16 -7.94 -3.48
N GLY A 134 20.92 -8.33 -4.50
CA GLY A 134 21.09 -9.72 -4.91
C GLY A 134 19.86 -10.34 -5.58
N THR A 135 18.95 -9.53 -6.13
CA THR A 135 17.73 -10.03 -6.80
C THR A 135 17.96 -10.26 -8.29
N ALA A 136 18.68 -11.34 -8.61
CA ALA A 136 19.01 -11.70 -10.00
C ALA A 136 17.79 -12.11 -10.84
N ASN A 137 16.67 -12.47 -10.20
CA ASN A 137 15.41 -12.82 -10.84
C ASN A 137 14.52 -11.61 -11.15
N LEU A 138 14.96 -10.39 -10.86
CA LEU A 138 14.26 -9.14 -11.18
C LEU A 138 14.94 -8.47 -12.38
N VAL A 139 14.21 -8.35 -13.49
CA VAL A 139 14.68 -7.72 -14.74
C VAL A 139 14.06 -6.33 -14.85
N VAL A 140 14.91 -5.31 -15.01
CA VAL A 140 14.48 -3.92 -15.19
C VAL A 140 14.30 -3.61 -16.68
N GLU A 141 13.10 -3.16 -17.03
CA GLU A 141 12.72 -2.77 -18.39
C GLU A 141 12.32 -1.30 -18.43
N HIS A 142 13.08 -0.50 -19.17
CA HIS A 142 12.80 0.92 -19.34
C HIS A 142 11.82 1.15 -20.50
N THR A 143 10.52 1.16 -20.18
CA THR A 143 9.43 1.34 -21.15
C THR A 143 8.14 1.74 -20.41
N THR A 144 7.07 2.07 -21.13
CA THR A 144 5.76 2.29 -20.52
C THR A 144 4.99 0.98 -20.35
N ALA A 145 4.02 0.97 -19.44
CA ALA A 145 3.13 -0.16 -19.22
C ALA A 145 2.43 -0.60 -20.52
N GLU A 146 1.94 0.37 -21.31
CA GLU A 146 1.22 0.16 -22.56
C GLU A 146 2.13 -0.49 -23.62
N ALA A 147 3.34 0.04 -23.80
CA ALA A 147 4.29 -0.48 -24.77
C ALA A 147 4.76 -1.89 -24.38
N TRP A 148 5.03 -2.12 -23.09
CA TRP A 148 5.36 -3.44 -22.58
C TRP A 148 4.22 -4.44 -22.83
N LEU A 149 2.99 -4.08 -22.47
CA LEU A 149 1.80 -4.93 -22.65
C LEU A 149 1.50 -5.24 -24.11
N ALA A 150 1.78 -4.31 -25.03
CA ALA A 150 1.63 -4.53 -26.46
C ALA A 150 2.59 -5.59 -27.01
N SER A 151 3.77 -5.74 -26.39
CA SER A 151 4.78 -6.73 -26.75
C SER A 151 4.64 -8.05 -26.00
N ALA A 152 3.93 -8.06 -24.87
CA ALA A 152 3.80 -9.22 -24.00
C ALA A 152 2.95 -10.34 -24.63
N GLN A 153 3.46 -11.57 -24.56
CA GLN A 153 2.73 -12.73 -25.03
C GLN A 153 1.55 -13.06 -24.10
N PRO A 154 0.41 -13.56 -24.63
CA PRO A 154 -0.67 -14.07 -23.80
C PRO A 154 -0.19 -15.17 -22.84
N ASP A 155 -0.77 -15.20 -21.64
CA ASP A 155 -0.49 -16.21 -20.60
C ASP A 155 1.00 -16.39 -20.24
N SER A 156 1.83 -15.36 -20.48
CA SER A 156 3.27 -15.41 -20.21
C SER A 156 3.64 -15.10 -18.75
N PHE A 157 2.67 -14.63 -17.95
CA PHE A 157 2.83 -14.31 -16.54
C PHE A 157 1.68 -14.89 -15.71
N ASP A 158 1.92 -15.22 -14.44
CA ASP A 158 0.89 -15.68 -13.51
C ASP A 158 0.13 -14.52 -12.85
N TRP A 159 0.83 -13.39 -12.70
CA TRP A 159 0.35 -12.17 -12.08
C TRP A 159 0.87 -10.94 -12.80
N LEU A 160 0.03 -9.92 -12.89
CA LEU A 160 0.45 -8.54 -13.11
C LEU A 160 0.21 -7.72 -11.85
N TYR A 161 1.04 -6.70 -11.64
CA TYR A 161 0.86 -5.71 -10.58
C TYR A 161 0.85 -4.30 -11.17
N LEU A 162 -0.06 -3.47 -10.66
CA LEU A 162 -0.13 -2.04 -10.99
C LEU A 162 -0.38 -1.20 -9.74
N ASP A 163 0.33 -0.08 -9.64
CA ASP A 163 0.12 1.05 -8.74
C ASP A 163 0.04 2.34 -9.57
N PRO A 164 -1.10 2.60 -10.23
CA PRO A 164 -1.20 3.68 -11.18
C PRO A 164 -1.19 5.04 -10.47
N ALA A 165 -0.46 6.00 -11.05
CA ALA A 165 -0.39 7.35 -10.54
C ALA A 165 -1.74 8.05 -10.68
N ARG A 166 -2.24 8.59 -9.56
CA ARG A 166 -3.53 9.30 -9.49
C ARG A 166 -3.42 10.82 -9.66
N ARG A 167 -2.46 11.28 -10.47
CA ARG A 167 -2.26 12.71 -10.73
C ARG A 167 -2.55 13.01 -12.19
N ASP A 168 -3.34 14.04 -12.45
CA ASP A 168 -3.50 14.56 -13.81
C ASP A 168 -2.22 15.29 -14.29
N GLY A 169 -2.19 15.70 -15.56
CA GLY A 169 -1.05 16.46 -16.12
C GLY A 169 -0.72 17.78 -15.41
N ALA A 170 -1.62 18.27 -14.54
CA ALA A 170 -1.42 19.44 -13.69
C ALA A 170 -1.05 19.08 -12.23
N GLY A 171 -0.86 17.79 -11.92
CA GLY A 171 -0.48 17.29 -10.61
C GLY A 171 -1.63 17.17 -9.60
N ARG A 172 -2.89 17.41 -10.00
CA ARG A 172 -4.07 17.32 -9.14
C ARG A 172 -4.50 15.88 -8.95
N ARG A 173 -5.04 15.57 -7.76
CA ARG A 173 -5.54 14.21 -7.46
C ARG A 173 -6.79 13.91 -8.28
N VAL A 174 -6.81 12.76 -8.92
CA VAL A 174 -8.00 12.24 -9.63
C VAL A 174 -8.74 11.21 -8.77
N ALA A 175 -10.03 11.01 -9.07
CA ALA A 175 -10.92 10.17 -8.29
C ALA A 175 -11.39 8.90 -9.01
N ALA A 176 -11.21 8.79 -10.33
CA ALA A 176 -11.57 7.61 -11.12
C ALA A 176 -10.32 6.86 -11.60
N LEU A 177 -10.40 5.54 -11.81
CA LEU A 177 -9.28 4.75 -12.34
C LEU A 177 -9.01 5.09 -13.81
N THR A 178 -10.03 5.55 -14.54
CA THR A 178 -9.89 6.04 -15.92
C THR A 178 -8.96 7.25 -16.04
N ASP A 179 -8.85 8.03 -14.97
CA ASP A 179 -8.02 9.25 -14.94
C ASP A 179 -6.62 8.99 -14.37
N CYS A 180 -6.36 7.76 -13.91
CA CYS A 180 -5.04 7.35 -13.44
C CYS A 180 -4.09 7.08 -14.62
N THR A 181 -2.79 7.08 -14.35
CA THR A 181 -1.74 6.75 -15.31
C THR A 181 -0.95 5.52 -14.82
N PRO A 182 -0.99 4.38 -15.53
CA PRO A 182 -1.77 4.14 -16.75
C PRO A 182 -3.28 4.08 -16.48
N ASN A 183 -4.09 4.29 -17.52
CA ASN A 183 -5.54 4.11 -17.47
C ASN A 183 -5.85 2.61 -17.42
N VAL A 184 -6.02 2.10 -16.20
CA VAL A 184 -6.19 0.66 -15.96
C VAL A 184 -7.43 0.11 -16.68
N PRO A 185 -8.62 0.74 -16.60
CA PRO A 185 -9.81 0.27 -17.34
C PRO A 185 -9.58 0.10 -18.84
N ALA A 186 -8.88 1.03 -19.49
CA ALA A 186 -8.57 0.95 -20.92
C ALA A 186 -7.63 -0.23 -21.27
N LEU A 187 -6.79 -0.65 -20.32
CA LEU A 187 -5.82 -1.72 -20.50
C LEU A 187 -6.32 -3.10 -20.05
N LEU A 188 -7.46 -3.19 -19.35
CA LEU A 188 -7.96 -4.42 -18.72
C LEU A 188 -7.98 -5.62 -19.67
N ALA A 189 -8.49 -5.44 -20.89
CA ALA A 189 -8.58 -6.53 -21.87
C ALA A 189 -7.20 -7.14 -22.17
N ARG A 190 -6.15 -6.31 -22.30
CA ARG A 190 -4.78 -6.78 -22.54
C ARG A 190 -4.12 -7.31 -21.27
N LEU A 191 -4.38 -6.69 -20.13
CA LEU A 191 -3.90 -7.16 -18.82
C LEU A 191 -4.36 -8.60 -18.54
N VAL A 192 -5.66 -8.88 -18.65
CA VAL A 192 -6.22 -10.22 -18.38
C VAL A 192 -5.86 -11.27 -19.43
N GLN A 193 -5.49 -10.86 -20.65
CA GLN A 193 -4.94 -11.77 -21.66
C GLN A 193 -3.48 -12.13 -21.36
N THR A 194 -2.71 -11.23 -20.73
CA THR A 194 -1.29 -11.44 -20.43
C THR A 194 -1.09 -12.32 -19.20
N ALA A 195 -1.93 -12.16 -18.18
CA ALA A 195 -1.93 -12.99 -16.98
C ALA A 195 -3.35 -13.32 -16.53
N PRO A 196 -3.59 -14.47 -15.88
CA PRO A 196 -4.90 -14.83 -15.36
C PRO A 196 -5.33 -13.95 -14.17
N ARG A 197 -4.39 -13.27 -13.51
CA ARG A 197 -4.64 -12.47 -12.31
C ARG A 197 -3.90 -11.14 -12.36
N LEU A 198 -4.57 -10.09 -11.93
CA LEU A 198 -4.03 -8.74 -11.74
C LEU A 198 -4.19 -8.36 -10.27
N LEU A 199 -3.12 -7.92 -9.63
CA LEU A 199 -3.12 -7.24 -8.34
C LEU A 199 -3.01 -5.74 -8.57
N LEU A 200 -4.12 -5.01 -8.44
CA LEU A 200 -4.13 -3.56 -8.56
C LEU A 200 -4.09 -2.91 -7.18
N LYS A 201 -3.08 -2.08 -6.91
CA LYS A 201 -3.03 -1.21 -5.73
C LYS A 201 -3.70 0.12 -6.05
N THR A 202 -4.45 0.63 -5.08
CA THR A 202 -5.00 1.98 -5.12
C THR A 202 -4.88 2.66 -3.76
N ALA A 203 -4.99 3.98 -3.77
CA ALA A 203 -5.05 4.75 -2.55
C ALA A 203 -6.41 4.59 -1.82
N PRO A 204 -6.45 4.72 -0.47
CA PRO A 204 -7.65 4.49 0.34
C PRO A 204 -8.86 5.37 0.01
N LEU A 205 -8.64 6.49 -0.67
CA LEU A 205 -9.69 7.46 -0.97
C LEU A 205 -10.65 6.97 -2.07
N LEU A 206 -10.21 6.03 -2.91
CA LEU A 206 -11.02 5.54 -4.03
C LEU A 206 -12.29 4.84 -3.53
N ASP A 207 -13.44 5.13 -4.12
CA ASP A 207 -14.69 4.45 -3.80
C ASP A 207 -14.66 3.00 -4.28
N LEU A 208 -14.97 2.06 -3.38
CA LEU A 208 -14.86 0.62 -3.68
C LEU A 208 -15.86 0.19 -4.75
N THR A 209 -17.06 0.76 -4.74
CA THR A 209 -18.14 0.42 -5.67
C THR A 209 -17.85 0.96 -7.06
N ALA A 210 -17.41 2.22 -7.17
CA ALA A 210 -16.99 2.82 -8.43
C ALA A 210 -15.81 2.06 -9.06
N ALA A 211 -14.76 1.78 -8.28
CA ALA A 211 -13.62 1.00 -8.74
C ALA A 211 -14.02 -0.40 -9.21
N THR A 212 -14.90 -1.08 -8.47
CA THR A 212 -15.41 -2.41 -8.86
C THR A 212 -16.15 -2.37 -10.20
N ARG A 213 -16.97 -1.33 -10.43
CA ARG A 213 -17.69 -1.15 -11.70
C ARG A 213 -16.75 -0.86 -12.86
N GLU A 214 -15.75 0.00 -12.65
CA GLU A 214 -14.75 0.34 -13.68
C GLU A 214 -13.87 -0.88 -14.04
N LEU A 215 -13.60 -1.77 -13.09
CA LEU A 215 -12.77 -2.97 -13.28
C LEU A 215 -13.54 -4.18 -13.84
N GLY A 216 -14.83 -4.30 -13.55
CA GLY A 216 -15.73 -5.32 -14.13
C GLY A 216 -15.56 -6.75 -13.61
N THR A 217 -14.34 -7.25 -13.46
CA THR A 217 -14.02 -8.66 -13.10
C THR A 217 -13.21 -8.77 -11.81
N VAL A 218 -13.48 -7.88 -10.84
CA VAL A 218 -12.88 -7.96 -9.50
C VAL A 218 -13.32 -9.26 -8.83
N GLN A 219 -12.36 -10.03 -8.33
CA GLN A 219 -12.57 -11.24 -7.54
C GLN A 219 -12.59 -10.92 -6.05
N GLU A 220 -11.63 -10.10 -5.62
CA GLU A 220 -11.42 -9.78 -4.21
C GLU A 220 -10.99 -8.31 -4.04
N ILE A 221 -11.50 -7.68 -3.00
CA ILE A 221 -11.07 -6.36 -2.51
C ILE A 221 -10.46 -6.54 -1.13
N ILE A 222 -9.22 -6.11 -0.96
CA ILE A 222 -8.46 -6.24 0.27
C ILE A 222 -8.14 -4.84 0.78
N VAL A 223 -8.70 -4.47 1.93
CA VAL A 223 -8.39 -3.20 2.59
C VAL A 223 -7.28 -3.43 3.61
N VAL A 224 -6.16 -2.74 3.41
CA VAL A 224 -4.94 -2.94 4.21
C VAL A 224 -4.74 -1.76 5.16
N GLU A 225 -4.77 -2.04 6.45
CA GLU A 225 -4.44 -1.09 7.51
C GLU A 225 -3.04 -1.37 8.08
N LEU A 226 -2.33 -0.29 8.39
CA LEU A 226 -1.08 -0.31 9.13
C LEU A 226 -1.05 0.91 10.06
N SER A 227 -0.74 0.66 11.34
CA SER A 227 -0.66 1.71 12.37
C SER A 227 -1.95 2.54 12.51
N GLY A 228 -3.12 1.89 12.44
CA GLY A 228 -4.41 2.54 12.65
C GLY A 228 -4.97 3.29 11.45
N GLU A 229 -4.29 3.26 10.30
CA GLU A 229 -4.72 3.94 9.08
C GLU A 229 -4.79 2.96 7.91
N VAL A 230 -5.82 3.09 7.07
CA VAL A 230 -5.84 2.40 5.78
C VAL A 230 -4.72 2.98 4.91
N LYS A 231 -3.79 2.13 4.47
CA LYS A 231 -2.66 2.55 3.62
C LYS A 231 -2.94 2.31 2.15
N GLU A 232 -3.57 1.19 1.82
CA GLU A 232 -3.85 0.80 0.45
C GLU A 232 -5.12 -0.07 0.37
N VAL A 233 -5.77 -0.02 -0.79
CA VAL A 233 -6.82 -0.96 -1.17
C VAL A 233 -6.31 -1.72 -2.37
N LEU A 234 -6.29 -3.05 -2.25
CA LEU A 234 -5.87 -3.95 -3.31
C LEU A 234 -7.09 -4.59 -3.95
N TYR A 235 -7.09 -4.67 -5.28
CA TYR A 235 -8.09 -5.39 -6.06
C TYR A 235 -7.40 -6.57 -6.73
N VAL A 236 -7.89 -7.77 -6.48
CA VAL A 236 -7.55 -8.94 -7.27
C VAL A 236 -8.56 -9.01 -8.41
N VAL A 237 -8.09 -8.81 -9.63
CA VAL A 237 -8.91 -8.85 -10.86
C VAL A 237 -8.58 -10.13 -11.61
N GLY A 238 -9.62 -10.82 -12.09
CA GLY A 238 -9.51 -12.08 -12.82
C GLY A 238 -10.20 -12.01 -14.18
N ARG A 239 -10.33 -13.17 -14.84
CA ARG A 239 -11.05 -13.31 -16.13
C ARG A 239 -12.55 -13.49 -15.95
N GLU A 240 -12.95 -14.14 -14.86
CA GLU A 240 -14.35 -14.48 -14.60
C GLU A 240 -15.05 -13.36 -13.85
N ILE A 241 -16.37 -13.27 -13.99
CA ILE A 241 -17.16 -12.30 -13.22
C ILE A 241 -17.41 -12.90 -11.83
N ASN A 242 -17.08 -12.13 -10.79
CA ASN A 242 -17.46 -12.45 -9.41
C ASN A 242 -18.25 -11.28 -8.82
N THR A 243 -19.57 -11.34 -8.89
CA THR A 243 -20.46 -10.24 -8.48
C THR A 243 -21.46 -10.72 -7.42
N PRO A 244 -21.45 -10.15 -6.20
CA PRO A 244 -20.47 -9.18 -5.69
C PRO A 244 -19.09 -9.81 -5.43
N PRO A 245 -17.98 -9.02 -5.55
CA PRO A 245 -16.66 -9.51 -5.18
C PRO A 245 -16.57 -9.75 -3.67
N THR A 246 -15.67 -10.64 -3.30
CA THR A 246 -15.31 -10.84 -1.90
C THR A 246 -14.55 -9.61 -1.37
N ARG A 247 -14.78 -9.23 -0.13
CA ARG A 247 -14.10 -8.15 0.59
C ARG A 247 -13.44 -8.71 1.83
N ARG A 248 -12.23 -8.24 2.14
CA ARG A 248 -11.59 -8.48 3.44
C ARG A 248 -10.87 -7.24 3.95
N ALA A 249 -10.73 -7.17 5.26
CA ALA A 249 -9.97 -6.13 5.95
C ALA A 249 -8.84 -6.78 6.75
N VAL A 250 -7.62 -6.29 6.58
CA VAL A 250 -6.43 -6.81 7.27
C VAL A 250 -5.72 -5.70 8.03
N LEU A 251 -5.25 -6.03 9.23
CA LEU A 251 -4.46 -5.15 10.08
C LEU A 251 -3.04 -5.70 10.16
N LEU A 252 -2.10 -4.95 9.60
CA LEU A 252 -0.69 -5.31 9.60
C LEU A 252 0.01 -4.78 10.85
N ALA A 253 0.94 -5.59 11.37
CA ALA A 253 2.01 -5.12 12.23
C ALA A 253 3.08 -4.37 11.42
N PRO A 254 3.98 -3.60 12.07
CA PRO A 254 5.10 -2.94 11.40
C PRO A 254 6.03 -3.88 10.62
N ASP A 255 6.04 -5.17 10.93
CA ASP A 255 6.78 -6.20 10.20
C ASP A 255 5.97 -6.80 9.02
N GLY A 256 4.81 -6.25 8.68
CA GLY A 256 3.96 -6.74 7.60
C GLY A 256 3.19 -8.03 7.90
N THR A 257 3.29 -8.60 9.12
CA THR A 257 2.46 -9.75 9.50
C THR A 257 1.02 -9.32 9.77
N VAL A 258 0.06 -10.18 9.40
CA VAL A 258 -1.36 -9.94 9.69
C VAL A 258 -1.62 -10.27 11.17
N THR A 259 -1.92 -9.25 11.97
CA THR A 259 -2.20 -9.40 13.40
C THR A 259 -3.66 -9.70 13.68
N ARG A 260 -4.54 -9.08 12.89
CA ARG A 260 -6.00 -9.25 12.92
C ARG A 260 -6.53 -9.10 11.51
N ALA A 261 -7.65 -9.77 11.24
CA ALA A 261 -8.38 -9.62 10.01
C ALA A 261 -9.87 -9.83 10.25
N LEU A 262 -10.69 -9.17 9.45
CA LEU A 262 -12.08 -9.58 9.30
C LEU A 262 -12.14 -10.70 8.26
N ALA A 263 -12.83 -11.79 8.59
CA ALA A 263 -13.06 -12.88 7.65
C ALA A 263 -13.70 -12.36 6.34
N PRO A 264 -13.42 -13.00 5.20
CA PRO A 264 -13.98 -12.57 3.92
C PRO A 264 -15.51 -12.48 3.93
N PHE A 265 -16.07 -11.53 3.18
CA PHE A 265 -17.51 -11.32 3.06
C PHE A 265 -17.89 -10.62 1.76
N THR A 266 -19.16 -10.64 1.41
CA THR A 266 -19.72 -9.95 0.25
C THR A 266 -20.65 -8.82 0.67
N GLU A 267 -20.92 -7.91 -0.25
CA GLU A 267 -21.93 -6.85 -0.04
C GLU A 267 -23.33 -7.44 0.27
N THR A 268 -23.68 -8.58 -0.35
CA THR A 268 -24.93 -9.29 -0.09
C THR A 268 -24.99 -9.79 1.35
N GLU A 269 -23.90 -10.38 1.87
CA GLU A 269 -23.85 -10.83 3.27
C GLU A 269 -23.94 -9.66 4.25
N GLU A 270 -23.27 -8.53 3.98
CA GLU A 270 -23.39 -7.32 4.81
C GLU A 270 -24.81 -6.77 4.83
N ALA A 271 -25.48 -6.71 3.67
CA ALA A 271 -26.86 -6.24 3.57
C ALA A 271 -27.85 -7.16 4.30
N ALA A 272 -27.64 -8.48 4.20
CA ALA A 272 -28.49 -9.49 4.83
C ALA A 272 -28.23 -9.67 6.33
N ALA A 273 -27.09 -9.20 6.84
CA ALA A 273 -26.70 -9.41 8.24
C ALA A 273 -27.74 -8.81 9.21
N PRO A 274 -28.18 -9.60 10.23
CA PRO A 274 -29.04 -9.09 11.27
C PRO A 274 -28.27 -8.10 12.14
N VAL A 275 -28.93 -7.02 12.55
CA VAL A 275 -28.33 -6.03 13.44
C VAL A 275 -29.33 -5.64 14.50
N SER A 276 -28.87 -5.63 15.75
CA SER A 276 -29.65 -5.15 16.89
C SER A 276 -29.00 -3.87 17.44
N TYR A 277 -29.83 -3.02 18.03
CA TYR A 277 -29.39 -1.76 18.62
C TYR A 277 -29.54 -1.79 20.13
N GLY A 278 -28.63 -1.16 20.87
CA GLY A 278 -28.66 -1.16 22.33
C GLY A 278 -27.90 0.01 22.95
N LEU A 279 -28.22 0.29 24.21
CA LEU A 279 -27.41 1.17 25.04
C LEU A 279 -26.06 0.50 25.37
N PRO A 280 -25.03 1.28 25.77
CA PRO A 280 -23.75 0.71 26.18
C PRO A 280 -23.90 -0.34 27.29
N GLU A 281 -23.20 -1.45 27.10
CA GLU A 281 -23.08 -2.59 28.01
C GLU A 281 -21.71 -2.52 28.72
N ALA A 282 -21.14 -3.65 29.15
CA ALA A 282 -19.87 -3.68 29.88
C ALA A 282 -18.66 -3.29 29.01
N TYR A 283 -18.73 -3.49 27.69
CA TYR A 283 -17.66 -3.18 26.76
C TYR A 283 -18.16 -2.42 25.53
N LEU A 284 -17.35 -1.46 25.07
CA LEU A 284 -17.51 -0.76 23.80
C LEU A 284 -16.43 -1.22 22.82
N PHE A 285 -16.81 -1.30 21.55
CA PHE A 285 -15.96 -1.75 20.46
C PHE A 285 -16.01 -0.75 19.33
N GLU A 286 -14.84 -0.33 18.87
CA GLU A 286 -14.68 0.46 17.66
C GLU A 286 -13.93 -0.40 16.64
N PRO A 287 -14.49 -0.59 15.44
CA PRO A 287 -13.87 -1.38 14.39
C PRO A 287 -12.65 -0.64 13.84
N ALA A 288 -11.67 -1.39 13.35
CA ALA A 288 -10.50 -0.81 12.70
C ALA A 288 -10.86 -0.01 11.44
N ALA A 289 -10.00 0.91 11.03
CA ALA A 289 -10.20 1.74 9.85
C ALA A 289 -10.36 0.88 8.58
N ALA A 290 -9.64 -0.24 8.46
CA ALA A 290 -9.82 -1.18 7.35
C ALA A 290 -11.20 -1.84 7.34
N VAL A 291 -11.76 -2.18 8.51
CA VAL A 291 -13.10 -2.77 8.63
C VAL A 291 -14.17 -1.76 8.20
N LEU A 292 -14.03 -0.50 8.65
CA LEU A 292 -14.89 0.60 8.24
C LEU A 292 -14.85 0.84 6.73
N LYS A 293 -13.64 0.92 6.16
CA LYS A 293 -13.45 1.16 4.74
C LYS A 293 -13.94 -0.01 3.87
N ALA A 294 -13.80 -1.25 4.34
CA ALA A 294 -14.36 -2.43 3.66
C ALA A 294 -15.90 -2.43 3.65
N GLY A 295 -16.53 -1.66 4.54
CA GLY A 295 -17.98 -1.54 4.64
C GLY A 295 -18.65 -2.63 5.47
N ALA A 296 -17.90 -3.35 6.31
CA ALA A 296 -18.45 -4.39 7.17
C ALA A 296 -18.99 -3.80 8.48
N LEU A 297 -20.26 -3.39 8.48
CA LEU A 297 -20.85 -2.69 9.62
C LEU A 297 -21.81 -3.62 10.37
N ARG A 298 -22.89 -4.05 9.72
CA ARG A 298 -23.92 -4.94 10.27
C ARG A 298 -23.35 -6.33 10.47
N LEU A 299 -22.59 -6.82 9.50
CA LEU A 299 -21.97 -8.13 9.54
C LEU A 299 -20.99 -8.27 10.70
N THR A 300 -20.23 -7.20 10.99
CA THR A 300 -19.32 -7.18 12.13
C THR A 300 -20.10 -7.30 13.45
N ALA A 301 -21.24 -6.63 13.59
CA ALA A 301 -22.09 -6.83 14.77
C ALA A 301 -22.57 -8.29 14.89
N ALA A 302 -23.09 -8.86 13.79
CA ALA A 302 -23.62 -10.21 13.77
C ALA A 302 -22.56 -11.28 14.08
N ARG A 303 -21.39 -11.22 13.42
CA ARG A 303 -20.32 -12.22 13.55
C ARG A 303 -19.73 -12.27 14.96
N TYR A 304 -19.69 -11.14 15.65
CA TYR A 304 -19.13 -11.03 17.00
C TYR A 304 -20.20 -11.02 18.10
N GLY A 305 -21.49 -11.21 17.75
CA GLY A 305 -22.58 -11.21 18.72
C GLY A 305 -22.77 -9.87 19.44
N LEU A 306 -22.44 -8.76 18.78
CA LEU A 306 -22.50 -7.42 19.35
C LEU A 306 -23.77 -6.67 18.92
N ARG A 307 -24.11 -5.62 19.67
CA ARG A 307 -25.17 -4.67 19.31
C ARG A 307 -24.53 -3.39 18.79
N LYS A 308 -25.12 -2.74 17.77
CA LYS A 308 -24.73 -1.37 17.41
C LYS A 308 -25.33 -0.38 18.40
N LEU A 309 -24.67 0.74 18.66
CA LEU A 309 -25.27 1.81 19.46
C LEU A 309 -26.40 2.53 18.69
N HIS A 310 -26.21 2.75 17.39
CA HIS A 310 -27.12 3.48 16.51
C HIS A 310 -26.82 3.15 15.03
N PRO A 311 -27.78 3.25 14.09
CA PRO A 311 -27.53 3.01 12.67
C PRO A 311 -26.34 3.80 12.10
N ASN A 312 -26.19 5.06 12.51
CA ASN A 312 -25.14 5.97 12.04
C ASN A 312 -23.89 5.99 12.93
N SER A 313 -23.86 5.19 14.01
CA SER A 313 -22.69 5.10 14.88
C SER A 313 -21.93 3.82 14.58
N GLN A 314 -20.66 3.97 14.23
CA GLN A 314 -19.76 2.84 14.00
C GLN A 314 -19.11 2.36 15.30
N LEU A 315 -19.94 2.24 16.33
CA LEU A 315 -19.58 1.72 17.64
C LEU A 315 -20.53 0.58 17.97
N TYR A 316 -19.95 -0.45 18.57
CA TYR A 316 -20.66 -1.64 19.03
C TYR A 316 -20.50 -1.81 20.53
N THR A 317 -21.36 -2.62 21.11
CA THR A 317 -21.40 -2.89 22.54
C THR A 317 -21.69 -4.35 22.82
N GLY A 318 -21.17 -4.86 23.93
CA GLY A 318 -21.38 -6.24 24.38
C GLY A 318 -20.96 -6.49 25.83
N PRO A 319 -21.27 -7.67 26.39
CA PRO A 319 -21.09 -7.97 27.80
C PRO A 319 -19.67 -8.40 28.19
N THR A 320 -18.89 -8.91 27.23
CA THR A 320 -17.57 -9.53 27.46
C THR A 320 -16.53 -8.99 26.48
N PRO A 321 -15.23 -8.94 26.85
CA PRO A 321 -14.19 -8.56 25.92
C PRO A 321 -14.01 -9.63 24.83
N LEU A 322 -13.54 -9.21 23.66
CA LEU A 322 -13.31 -10.08 22.50
C LEU A 322 -11.82 -10.03 22.11
N PRO A 323 -11.02 -11.07 22.41
CA PRO A 323 -9.59 -11.09 22.10
C PRO A 323 -9.28 -10.90 20.60
N ASP A 324 -10.13 -11.44 19.73
CA ASP A 324 -9.94 -11.44 18.28
C ASP A 324 -10.67 -10.30 17.57
N TRP A 325 -11.11 -9.28 18.31
CA TRP A 325 -11.75 -8.09 17.73
C TRP A 325 -10.79 -7.35 16.78
N PRO A 326 -11.19 -7.10 15.51
CA PRO A 326 -10.38 -6.36 14.55
C PRO A 326 -10.59 -4.86 14.74
N GLY A 327 -10.07 -4.33 15.85
CA GLY A 327 -10.18 -2.91 16.20
C GLY A 327 -9.83 -2.65 17.66
N ARG A 328 -10.39 -1.57 18.21
CA ARG A 328 -10.20 -1.18 19.60
C ARG A 328 -11.39 -1.59 20.46
N GLN A 329 -11.14 -1.93 21.72
CA GLN A 329 -12.19 -2.24 22.70
C GLN A 329 -11.87 -1.61 24.05
N TRP A 330 -12.90 -1.23 24.79
CA TRP A 330 -12.77 -0.60 26.10
C TRP A 330 -13.84 -1.12 27.06
N ARG A 331 -13.49 -1.23 28.34
CA ARG A 331 -14.45 -1.48 29.41
C ARG A 331 -15.18 -0.18 29.76
N VAL A 332 -16.50 -0.21 29.74
CA VAL A 332 -17.34 0.93 30.14
C VAL A 332 -17.22 1.13 31.65
N ARG A 333 -16.93 2.37 32.06
CA ARG A 333 -16.83 2.77 33.47
C ARG A 333 -18.09 3.45 34.00
N GLY A 334 -18.88 4.03 33.11
CA GLY A 334 -20.13 4.70 33.43
C GLY A 334 -20.78 5.26 32.17
N THR A 335 -22.05 5.63 32.27
CA THR A 335 -22.80 6.29 31.20
C THR A 335 -23.44 7.56 31.76
N ALA A 336 -23.44 8.62 30.97
CA ALA A 336 -24.07 9.89 31.32
C ALA A 336 -24.82 10.43 30.10
N ARG A 337 -25.91 11.17 30.33
CA ARG A 337 -26.55 11.93 29.25
C ARG A 337 -25.63 13.09 28.89
N TYR A 338 -25.45 13.31 27.59
CA TYR A 338 -24.70 14.47 27.12
C TYR A 338 -25.41 15.74 27.59
N ASP A 339 -24.75 16.50 28.46
CA ASP A 339 -25.13 17.85 28.84
C ASP A 339 -23.96 18.77 28.48
N ARG A 340 -24.23 19.71 27.57
CA ARG A 340 -23.25 20.68 27.08
C ARG A 340 -22.64 21.52 28.22
N ARG A 341 -23.35 21.71 29.33
CA ARG A 341 -22.85 22.44 30.52
C ARG A 341 -21.93 21.60 31.40
N ALA A 342 -22.13 20.28 31.44
CA ALA A 342 -21.32 19.36 32.24
C ALA A 342 -20.02 18.92 31.56
N ALA A 343 -19.92 19.02 30.22
CA ALA A 343 -18.75 18.59 29.45
C ALA A 343 -17.53 19.54 29.55
N HIS A 344 -17.68 20.72 30.16
CA HIS A 344 -16.64 21.73 30.32
C HIS A 344 -16.29 22.05 31.79
N ALA A 345 -16.85 21.30 32.73
CA ALA A 345 -16.54 21.40 34.17
C ALA A 345 -15.55 20.32 34.59
#